data_AF-A0A7C6Y8B6-F1
#
_entry.id   AF-A0A7C6Y8B6-F1
#
_cell.length_a   1.000
_cell.length_b   1.000
_cell.length_c   1.000
_cell.angle_alpha   90.00
_cell.angle_beta   90.00
_cell.angle_gamma   90.00
#
_symmetry.space_group_name_H-M   'P 1'
#
loop_
_entity.id
_entity.type
_entity.pdbx_description
1 polymer ?
#
loop_
_entity_poly.entity_id
_entity_poly.type
_entity_poly.pdbx_seq_one_letter_code
_entity_poly.pdbx_strand_id
1 'polypeptide(L)'
;MTVAPGVGGLACADEPTGTAGGRIWCAPSGTTARLEVDGDPESAPDLLWSARCAEIPATRAVVLLAGEGFDDVSAGFEHAHRAAEAAADLLTTEVAAVGPVEVLVFRPDAEAGPWPEPAATDTGAEFRFRHRGGATVHLTLTIPTDPGGA
;
A
#
# COMPACT_ATOMS: atom_id res chain seq x y z
N MET A 1 15.94 -7.77 -5.01
CA MET A 1 14.91 -7.69 -3.96
C MET A 1 14.57 -9.13 -3.56
N THR A 2 14.64 -9.49 -2.28
CA THR A 2 14.20 -10.83 -1.85
C THR A 2 12.70 -10.76 -1.60
N VAL A 3 11.92 -11.49 -2.40
CA VAL A 3 10.47 -11.56 -2.25
C VAL A 3 10.14 -12.80 -1.42
N ALA A 4 9.51 -12.60 -0.26
CA ALA A 4 9.00 -13.70 0.56
C ALA A 4 7.52 -13.97 0.22
N PRO A 5 7.05 -15.25 0.27
CA PRO A 5 5.62 -15.53 0.19
C PRO A 5 4.91 -14.84 1.35
N GLY A 6 3.95 -13.98 1.04
CA GLY A 6 3.15 -13.24 2.01
C GLY A 6 1.79 -13.89 2.29
N VAL A 7 0.92 -13.17 2.99
CA VAL A 7 -0.40 -13.64 3.43
C VAL A 7 -1.47 -13.24 2.41
N GLY A 8 -2.46 -14.12 2.21
CA GLY A 8 -3.66 -13.80 1.42
C GLY A 8 -3.39 -13.54 -0.07
N GLY A 9 -2.35 -14.15 -0.64
CA GLY A 9 -1.99 -13.97 -2.06
C GLY A 9 -1.06 -12.78 -2.34
N LEU A 10 -0.64 -12.06 -1.30
CA LEU A 10 0.36 -11.00 -1.40
C LEU A 10 1.78 -11.56 -1.25
N ALA A 11 2.76 -10.87 -1.81
CA ALA A 11 4.17 -11.14 -1.55
C ALA A 11 4.80 -9.96 -0.83
N CYS A 12 5.72 -10.20 0.11
CA CYS A 12 6.37 -9.13 0.88
C CYS A 12 7.78 -8.89 0.34
N ALA A 13 8.14 -7.62 0.19
CA ALA A 13 9.48 -7.16 -0.07
C ALA A 13 9.85 -6.02 0.88
N ASP A 14 11.09 -6.02 1.35
CA ASP A 14 11.67 -4.87 2.04
C ASP A 14 12.00 -3.78 1.00
N GLU A 15 11.71 -2.52 1.32
CA GLU A 15 12.07 -1.40 0.46
C GLU A 15 13.61 -1.31 0.33
N PRO A 16 14.19 -1.33 -0.89
CA PRO A 16 15.63 -1.28 -1.08
C PRO A 16 16.22 0.14 -0.99
N THR A 17 15.39 1.18 -1.03
CA THR A 17 15.81 2.58 -1.16
C THR A 17 15.98 3.22 0.21
N GLY A 18 17.22 3.64 0.53
CA GLY A 18 17.66 4.12 1.84
C GLY A 18 17.07 5.44 2.35
N THR A 19 15.81 5.74 2.06
CA THR A 19 15.05 6.87 2.58
C THR A 19 13.93 6.35 3.46
N ALA A 20 14.27 6.06 4.72
CA ALA A 20 13.35 5.73 5.81
C ALA A 20 12.50 4.47 5.59
N GLY A 21 13.17 3.31 5.69
CA GLY A 21 12.63 1.95 5.70
C GLY A 21 11.10 1.79 5.63
N GLY A 22 10.63 1.27 4.50
CA GLY A 22 9.25 0.84 4.31
C GLY A 22 9.10 -0.66 4.07
N ARG A 23 7.85 -1.11 4.01
CA ARG A 23 7.47 -2.46 3.52
C ARG A 23 6.61 -2.35 2.29
N ILE A 24 6.84 -3.23 1.33
CA ILE A 24 6.08 -3.33 0.10
C ILE A 24 5.35 -4.67 0.07
N TRP A 25 4.04 -4.62 -0.07
CA TRP A 25 3.18 -5.78 -0.31
C TRP A 25 2.73 -5.80 -1.76
N CYS A 26 3.25 -6.74 -2.53
CA CYS A 26 2.96 -6.90 -3.94
C CYS A 26 1.68 -7.72 -4.11
N ALA A 27 0.75 -7.21 -4.91
CA ALA A 27 -0.48 -7.90 -5.29
C ALA A 27 -0.35 -8.48 -6.72
N PRO A 28 -1.14 -9.50 -7.10
CA PRO A 28 -1.22 -9.98 -8.48
C PRO A 28 -2.11 -9.07 -9.36
N SER A 29 -2.02 -9.23 -10.68
CA SER A 29 -2.73 -8.37 -11.64
C SER A 29 -4.23 -8.58 -11.53
N GLY A 30 -5.00 -7.49 -11.70
CA GLY A 30 -6.46 -7.52 -11.54
C GLY A 30 -6.94 -7.40 -10.09
N THR A 31 -6.04 -7.18 -9.14
CA THR A 31 -6.42 -6.88 -7.74
C THR A 31 -7.12 -5.52 -7.66
N THR A 32 -8.22 -5.47 -6.90
CA THR A 32 -8.95 -4.24 -6.62
C THR A 32 -8.88 -3.89 -5.15
N ALA A 33 -8.80 -2.59 -4.84
CA ALA A 33 -8.80 -2.10 -3.47
C ALA A 33 -10.12 -1.45 -3.10
N ARG A 34 -10.52 -1.62 -1.84
CA ARG A 34 -11.53 -0.80 -1.16
C ARG A 34 -10.88 -0.21 0.08
N LEU A 35 -10.83 1.12 0.14
CA LEU A 35 -10.26 1.85 1.25
C LEU A 35 -11.37 2.50 2.08
N GLU A 36 -11.42 2.15 3.36
CA GLU A 36 -12.29 2.78 4.36
C GLU A 36 -11.42 3.49 5.39
N VAL A 37 -11.75 4.75 5.67
CA VAL A 37 -11.02 5.60 6.62
C VAL A 37 -12.01 6.15 7.64
N ASP A 38 -11.75 5.87 8.92
CA ASP A 38 -12.46 6.47 10.04
C ASP A 38 -11.59 7.56 10.67
N GLY A 39 -12.01 8.82 10.49
CA GLY A 39 -11.22 10.02 10.80
C GLY A 39 -11.27 11.02 9.65
N ASP A 40 -10.41 12.05 9.71
CA ASP A 40 -10.29 13.05 8.64
C ASP A 40 -9.15 12.70 7.67
N PRO A 41 -9.44 12.10 6.50
CA PRO A 41 -8.42 11.75 5.51
C PRO A 41 -7.82 12.98 4.81
N GLU A 42 -8.49 14.14 4.81
CA GLU A 42 -8.03 15.33 4.09
C GLU A 42 -6.81 15.97 4.77
N SER A 43 -6.61 15.67 6.06
CA SER A 43 -5.45 16.08 6.84
C SER A 43 -4.19 15.23 6.59
N ALA A 44 -4.31 14.11 5.85
CA ALA A 44 -3.24 13.14 5.63
C ALA A 44 -2.96 12.96 4.12
N PRO A 45 -1.86 13.52 3.60
CA PRO A 45 -1.61 13.58 2.15
C PRO A 45 -1.49 12.23 1.44
N ASP A 46 -0.90 11.24 2.13
CA ASP A 46 -0.77 9.87 1.66
C ASP A 46 -2.10 9.09 1.70
N LEU A 47 -2.99 9.39 2.66
CA LEU A 47 -4.37 8.89 2.62
C LEU A 47 -5.14 9.45 1.42
N LEU A 48 -4.98 10.75 1.12
CA LEU A 48 -5.61 11.36 -0.05
C LEU A 48 -5.10 10.74 -1.36
N TRP A 49 -3.80 10.48 -1.48
CA TRP A 49 -3.21 9.75 -2.59
C TRP A 49 -3.86 8.36 -2.74
N SER A 50 -3.86 7.58 -1.66
CA SER A 50 -4.36 6.21 -1.68
C SER A 50 -5.85 6.10 -1.91
N ALA A 51 -6.65 7.04 -1.41
CA ALA A 51 -8.08 7.11 -1.69
C ALA A 51 -8.34 7.29 -3.19
N ARG A 52 -7.62 8.20 -3.86
CA ARG A 52 -7.73 8.40 -5.31
C ARG A 52 -7.27 7.19 -6.12
N CYS A 53 -6.16 6.56 -5.70
CA CYS A 53 -5.65 5.38 -6.40
C CYS A 53 -6.57 4.16 -6.24
N ALA A 54 -7.23 4.01 -5.08
CA ALA A 54 -8.18 2.92 -4.83
C ALA A 54 -9.46 3.01 -5.69
N GLU A 55 -9.77 4.16 -6.28
CA GLU A 55 -10.86 4.30 -7.26
C GLU A 55 -10.56 3.58 -8.59
N ILE A 56 -9.28 3.25 -8.85
CA ILE A 56 -8.85 2.55 -10.04
C ILE A 56 -8.72 1.05 -9.72
N PRO A 57 -9.43 0.15 -10.42
CA PRO A 57 -9.41 -1.29 -10.15
C PRO A 57 -8.15 -1.97 -10.71
N ALA A 58 -6.98 -1.49 -10.31
CA ALA A 58 -5.68 -1.92 -10.83
C ALA A 58 -4.59 -1.90 -9.74
N THR A 59 -4.92 -2.24 -8.49
CA THR A 59 -3.92 -2.22 -7.41
C THR A 59 -2.85 -3.28 -7.65
N ARG A 60 -1.57 -2.88 -7.63
CA ARG A 60 -0.41 -3.78 -7.81
C ARG A 60 0.48 -3.81 -6.57
N ALA A 61 0.43 -2.79 -5.72
CA ALA A 61 1.13 -2.81 -4.43
C ALA A 61 0.48 -1.94 -3.36
N VAL A 62 0.82 -2.28 -2.11
CA VAL A 62 0.63 -1.46 -0.92
C VAL A 62 2.00 -1.18 -0.31
N VAL A 63 2.34 0.10 -0.18
CA VAL A 63 3.57 0.59 0.42
C VAL A 63 3.26 1.16 1.80
N LEU A 64 3.97 0.68 2.80
CA LEU A 64 3.93 1.20 4.16
C LEU A 64 5.23 1.95 4.44
N LEU A 65 5.15 3.26 4.67
CA LEU A 65 6.30 4.13 4.93
C LEU A 65 6.53 4.32 6.43
N ALA A 66 7.81 4.40 6.84
CA ALA A 66 8.15 4.91 8.17
C ALA A 66 8.14 6.46 8.21
N GLY A 67 8.22 7.01 9.42
CA GLY A 67 8.47 8.44 9.64
C GLY A 67 7.30 9.19 10.26
N GLU A 68 7.52 10.47 10.58
CA GLU A 68 6.67 11.22 11.50
C GLU A 68 5.42 11.85 10.86
N GLY A 69 5.38 12.07 9.55
CA GLY A 69 4.32 12.88 8.94
C GLY A 69 4.87 13.96 8.02
N PHE A 70 3.97 14.77 7.45
CA PHE A 70 4.32 16.05 6.83
C PHE A 70 3.33 17.10 7.34
N ASP A 71 3.84 18.26 7.74
CA ASP A 71 3.00 19.41 8.11
C ASP A 71 2.45 20.13 6.86
N ASP A 72 3.17 20.06 5.74
CA ASP A 72 2.74 20.57 4.44
C ASP A 72 2.08 19.46 3.61
N VAL A 73 0.79 19.66 3.32
CA VAL A 73 -0.01 18.70 2.56
C VAL A 73 0.55 18.48 1.15
N SER A 74 1.04 19.52 0.49
CA SER A 74 1.55 19.40 -0.89
C SER A 74 2.83 18.59 -0.92
N ALA A 75 3.77 18.89 -0.02
CA ALA A 75 5.02 18.15 0.11
C ALA A 75 4.78 16.67 0.48
N GLY A 76 3.78 16.41 1.35
CA GLY A 76 3.40 15.05 1.69
C GLY A 76 2.81 14.27 0.53
N PHE A 77 1.97 14.91 -0.29
CA PHE A 77 1.38 14.28 -1.47
C PHE A 77 2.46 13.96 -2.52
N GLU A 78 3.37 14.89 -2.79
CA GLU A 78 4.51 14.67 -3.68
C GLU A 78 5.45 13.55 -3.19
N HIS A 79 5.61 13.42 -1.87
CA HIS A 79 6.39 12.33 -1.31
C HIS A 79 5.69 10.98 -1.49
N ALA A 80 4.38 10.90 -1.22
CA ALA A 80 3.60 9.70 -1.48
C ALA A 80 3.65 9.28 -2.96
N HIS A 81 3.54 10.26 -3.86
CA HIS A 81 3.69 10.02 -5.30
C HIS A 81 5.07 9.45 -5.67
N ARG A 82 6.16 10.04 -5.17
CA ARG A 82 7.52 9.53 -5.43
C ARG A 82 7.76 8.13 -4.86
N ALA A 83 7.19 7.83 -3.70
CA ALA A 83 7.24 6.49 -3.12
C ALA A 83 6.48 5.48 -4.00
N ALA A 84 5.32 5.87 -4.52
CA ALA A 84 4.55 5.07 -5.47
C ALA A 84 5.32 4.83 -6.79
N GLU A 85 5.99 5.86 -7.34
CA GLU A 85 6.84 5.73 -8.53
C GLU A 85 7.99 4.76 -8.29
N ALA A 86 8.73 4.91 -7.19
CA ALA A 86 9.84 4.02 -6.88
C ALA A 86 9.39 2.55 -6.73
N ALA A 87 8.25 2.31 -6.07
CA ALA A 87 7.67 0.98 -5.96
C ALA A 87 7.20 0.43 -7.31
N ALA A 88 6.58 1.26 -8.14
CA ALA A 88 6.13 0.89 -9.49
C ALA A 88 7.30 0.51 -10.41
N ASP A 89 8.40 1.26 -10.35
CA ASP A 89 9.63 0.97 -11.09
C ASP A 89 10.23 -0.38 -10.66
N LEU A 90 10.28 -0.65 -9.35
CA LEU A 90 10.75 -1.93 -8.80
C LEU A 90 9.86 -3.11 -9.23
N LEU A 91 8.54 -2.93 -9.29
CA LEU A 91 7.62 -3.97 -9.75
C LEU A 91 7.68 -4.19 -11.26
N THR A 92 7.91 -3.12 -12.02
CA THR A 92 8.01 -3.15 -13.48
C THR A 92 9.16 -4.03 -13.95
N THR A 93 10.28 -4.05 -13.22
CA THR A 93 11.41 -4.90 -13.54
C THR A 93 11.14 -6.39 -13.33
N GLU A 94 10.15 -6.75 -12.51
CA GLU A 94 9.95 -8.13 -12.04
C GLU A 94 8.73 -8.83 -12.65
N VAL A 95 7.69 -8.09 -13.08
CA VAL A 95 6.40 -8.71 -13.44
C VAL A 95 5.82 -8.21 -14.77
N ALA A 96 5.52 -6.91 -14.85
CA ALA A 96 4.91 -6.22 -15.99
C ALA A 96 4.93 -4.71 -15.71
N ALA A 97 4.72 -3.87 -16.72
CA ALA A 97 4.63 -2.42 -16.51
C ALA A 97 3.57 -2.09 -15.44
N VAL A 98 4.01 -1.44 -14.36
CA VAL A 98 3.18 -0.92 -13.27
C VAL A 98 3.33 0.59 -13.24
N GLY A 99 2.22 1.31 -13.17
CA GLY A 99 2.21 2.76 -12.97
C GLY A 99 2.12 3.14 -11.49
N PRO A 100 2.52 4.37 -11.12
CA PRO A 100 2.43 4.84 -9.72
C PRO A 100 0.98 4.84 -9.20
N VAL A 101 -0.01 5.11 -10.06
CA VAL A 101 -1.43 5.11 -9.68
C VAL A 101 -1.96 3.73 -9.27
N GLU A 102 -1.21 2.66 -9.57
CA GLU A 102 -1.53 1.29 -9.16
C GLU A 102 -0.95 0.95 -7.77
N VAL A 103 -0.26 1.89 -7.13
CA VAL A 103 0.41 1.71 -5.84
C VAL A 103 -0.24 2.57 -4.76
N LEU A 104 -0.78 1.91 -3.74
CA LEU A 104 -1.30 2.55 -2.54
C LEU A 104 -0.16 2.82 -1.57
N VAL A 105 -0.17 3.98 -0.92
CA VAL A 105 0.88 4.43 -0.01
C VAL A 105 0.26 4.88 1.32
N PHE A 106 0.78 4.35 2.42
CA PHE A 106 0.29 4.67 3.76
C PHE A 106 1.44 4.85 4.75
N ARG A 107 1.20 5.65 5.78
CA ARG A 107 2.10 5.80 6.92
C ARG A 107 1.45 5.29 8.21
N PRO A 108 1.67 4.03 8.59
CA PRO A 108 1.16 3.51 9.84
C PRO A 108 1.79 4.23 11.04
N ASP A 109 1.01 4.35 12.11
CA ASP A 109 1.49 4.87 13.39
C ASP A 109 2.33 3.81 14.12
N ALA A 110 3.61 3.73 13.78
CA ALA A 110 4.55 2.75 14.33
C ALA A 110 4.82 2.92 15.84
N GLU A 111 4.46 4.07 16.43
CA GLU A 111 4.54 4.28 17.88
C GLU A 111 3.33 3.68 18.61
N ALA A 112 2.20 3.56 17.93
CA ALA A 112 0.96 3.04 18.51
C ALA A 112 0.84 1.51 18.42
N GLY A 113 1.68 0.83 17.64
CA GLY A 113 1.59 -0.61 17.47
C GLY A 113 2.64 -1.21 16.52
N PRO A 114 2.61 -2.54 16.34
CA PRO A 114 3.49 -3.20 15.38
C PRO A 114 3.19 -2.72 13.95
N TRP A 115 4.15 -2.94 13.06
CA TRP A 115 3.95 -2.71 11.63
C TRP A 115 2.74 -3.51 11.12
N PRO A 116 1.88 -2.91 10.28
CA PRO A 116 0.73 -3.60 9.74
C PRO A 116 1.14 -4.81 8.91
N GLU A 117 0.48 -5.92 9.17
CA GLU A 117 0.56 -7.16 8.40
C GLU A 117 -0.80 -7.40 7.74
N PRO A 118 -0.86 -7.91 6.51
CA PRO A 118 -2.12 -8.31 5.91
C PRO A 118 -2.68 -9.55 6.62
N ALA A 119 -3.98 -9.52 6.89
CA ALA A 119 -4.74 -10.70 7.25
C ALA A 119 -5.37 -11.31 5.99
N ALA A 120 -5.34 -12.63 5.86
CA ALA A 120 -6.02 -13.31 4.77
C ALA A 120 -7.54 -13.20 4.94
N THR A 121 -8.25 -13.04 3.82
CA THR A 121 -9.71 -13.10 3.73
C THR A 121 -10.12 -14.16 2.71
N ASP A 122 -11.41 -14.46 2.62
CA ASP A 122 -11.94 -15.44 1.65
C ASP A 122 -11.67 -15.04 0.19
N THR A 123 -11.44 -13.75 -0.08
CA THR A 123 -11.30 -13.18 -1.42
C THR A 123 -9.97 -12.46 -1.65
N GLY A 124 -9.01 -12.55 -0.71
CA GLY A 124 -7.73 -11.87 -0.82
C GLY A 124 -7.12 -11.55 0.55
N ALA A 125 -6.95 -10.26 0.83
CA ALA A 125 -6.31 -9.78 2.05
C ALA A 125 -6.93 -8.49 2.57
N GLU A 126 -6.75 -8.20 3.86
CA GLU A 126 -7.09 -6.92 4.46
C GLU A 126 -5.97 -6.39 5.35
N PHE A 127 -5.86 -5.06 5.43
CA PHE A 127 -5.01 -4.35 6.37
C PHE A 127 -5.88 -3.52 7.30
N ARG A 128 -5.57 -3.56 8.59
CA ARG A 128 -6.19 -2.69 9.60
C ARG A 128 -5.12 -2.10 10.48
N PHE A 129 -5.05 -0.77 10.51
CA PHE A 129 -4.04 -0.08 11.30
C PHE A 129 -4.45 1.36 11.60
N ARG A 130 -3.82 1.92 12.62
CA ARG A 130 -3.89 3.36 12.88
C ARG A 130 -2.90 4.07 11.97
N HIS A 131 -3.38 5.07 11.24
CA HIS A 131 -2.56 5.98 10.45
C HIS A 131 -1.85 6.98 11.36
N ARG A 132 -0.65 7.44 10.98
CA ARG A 132 0.12 8.42 11.76
C ARG A 132 -0.64 9.74 11.96
N GLY A 133 -1.46 10.13 10.99
CA GLY A 133 -2.38 11.27 11.09
C GLY A 133 -3.57 11.06 12.03
N GLY A 134 -3.65 9.94 12.75
CA GLY A 134 -4.66 9.67 13.77
C GLY A 134 -5.90 8.91 13.29
N ALA A 135 -6.15 8.85 11.97
CA ALA A 135 -7.25 8.09 11.38
C ALA A 135 -7.05 6.57 11.52
N THR A 136 -8.13 5.81 11.54
CA THR A 136 -8.09 4.34 11.42
C THR A 136 -8.31 3.96 9.97
N VAL A 137 -7.42 3.12 9.44
CA VAL A 137 -7.47 2.65 8.06
C VAL A 137 -7.91 1.19 8.05
N HIS A 138 -8.90 0.90 7.20
CA HIS A 138 -9.24 -0.46 6.79
C HIS A 138 -9.14 -0.54 5.27
N LEU A 139 -8.12 -1.24 4.80
CA LEU A 139 -7.94 -1.53 3.38
C LEU A 139 -8.30 -2.98 3.12
N THR A 140 -9.23 -3.22 2.19
CA THR A 140 -9.55 -4.56 1.69
C THR A 140 -9.03 -4.70 0.26
N LEU A 141 -8.31 -5.78 0.00
CA LEU A 141 -7.84 -6.16 -1.33
C LEU A 141 -8.60 -7.41 -1.77
N THR A 142 -9.29 -7.30 -2.90
CA THR A 142 -9.90 -8.44 -3.58
C THR A 142 -8.94 -8.90 -4.66
N ILE A 143 -8.46 -10.14 -4.53
CA ILE A 143 -7.48 -10.74 -5.41
C ILE A 143 -8.19 -11.74 -6.33
N PRO A 144 -7.98 -11.66 -7.65
CA PRO A 144 -8.51 -12.66 -8.56
C PRO A 144 -8.01 -14.05 -8.18
N THR A 145 -8.94 -14.97 -7.93
CA THR A 145 -8.62 -16.40 -7.96
C THR A 145 -8.25 -16.76 -9.39
N ASP A 146 -7.02 -17.21 -9.60
CA ASP A 146 -6.57 -17.68 -10.90
C ASP A 146 -7.53 -18.78 -11.40
N PRO A 147 -8.18 -18.64 -12.56
CA PRO A 147 -9.01 -19.71 -13.13
C PRO A 147 -8.19 -20.95 -13.53
N GLY A 148 -6.86 -20.92 -13.43
CA GLY A 148 -5.94 -22.00 -13.79
C GLY A 148 -5.69 -23.11 -12.77
N GLY A 149 -6.45 -23.16 -11.66
CA GLY A 149 -6.33 -24.26 -10.68
C GLY A 149 -7.25 -25.44 -11.00
N ALA A 150 -6.84 -26.30 -11.93
CA ALA A 150 -7.39 -27.64 -12.13
C ALA A 150 -6.58 -28.70 -11.38
#